data_AF-A0A127SX16-F1
#
_entry.id   AF-A0A127SX16-F1
#
_cell.length_a   1.000
_cell.length_b   1.000
_cell.length_c   1.000
_cell.angle_alpha   90.00
_cell.angle_beta   90.00
_cell.angle_gamma   90.00
#
_symmetry.space_group_name_H-M   'P 1'
#
loop_
_entity.id
_entity.type
_entity.pdbx_description
1 polymer ?
#
loop_
_entity_poly.entity_id
_entity_poly.type
_entity_poly.pdbx_seq_one_letter_code
_entity_poly.pdbx_strand_id
1 'polypeptide(L)'
;AYTPIVLANGDTHKQLLARSRYLLFKSPDKWTESQRKRAEVLFEIYPDLKEAYSLTHSLRMIFSKNTIKDAARLSLARWYNKVDDSGFKSFNVIAATLYEHYDEVLNFFVNRATNAFAESFNAKIKALRAALRGVTDIKFFLFRLTKLYA
;
A
#
# COMPACT_ATOMS: atom_id res chain seq x y z
N ALA A 1 25.14 27.73 -23.17
CA ALA A 1 23.81 27.47 -22.56
C ALA A 1 23.56 25.97 -22.53
N TYR A 2 23.02 25.41 -21.45
CA TYR A 2 22.68 23.99 -21.37
C TYR A 2 21.27 23.75 -21.92
N THR A 3 21.13 22.85 -22.90
CA THR A 3 19.83 22.42 -23.44
C THR A 3 19.50 21.05 -22.84
N PRO A 4 18.43 20.92 -22.04
CA PRO A 4 18.09 19.64 -21.42
C PRO A 4 17.58 18.64 -22.46
N ILE A 5 17.89 17.36 -22.25
CA ILE A 5 17.30 16.25 -23.01
C ILE A 5 15.81 16.16 -22.65
N VAL A 6 14.96 16.19 -23.68
CA VAL A 6 13.51 16.13 -23.58
C VAL A 6 13.03 14.79 -24.15
N LEU A 7 12.11 14.15 -23.44
CA LEU A 7 11.54 12.85 -23.80
C LEU A 7 10.30 13.01 -24.70
N ALA A 8 9.80 11.90 -25.24
CA ALA A 8 8.64 11.89 -26.14
C ALA A 8 7.38 12.58 -25.58
N ASN A 9 7.24 12.64 -24.26
CA ASN A 9 6.13 13.31 -23.58
C ASN A 9 6.41 14.78 -23.21
N GLY A 10 7.54 15.35 -23.65
CA GLY A 10 7.94 16.73 -23.36
C GLY A 10 8.56 16.95 -21.98
N ASP A 11 8.70 15.90 -21.16
CA ASP A 11 9.35 15.98 -19.85
C ASP A 11 10.87 15.76 -19.98
N THR A 12 11.66 16.42 -19.13
CA THR A 12 13.02 15.97 -18.82
C THR A 12 13.00 14.75 -17.89
N HIS A 13 14.10 14.01 -17.76
CA HIS A 13 14.18 12.87 -16.83
C HIS A 13 13.75 13.22 -15.38
N LYS A 14 14.18 14.37 -14.86
CA LYS A 14 13.80 14.83 -13.51
C LYS A 14 12.31 15.14 -13.41
N GLN A 15 11.76 15.81 -14.42
CA GLN A 15 10.32 16.10 -14.48
C GLN A 15 9.50 14.81 -14.61
N LEU A 16 9.96 13.83 -15.39
CA LEU A 16 9.28 12.55 -15.55
C LEU A 16 9.14 11.83 -14.22
N LEU A 17 10.21 11.71 -13.44
CA LEU A 17 10.19 11.08 -12.11
C LEU A 17 9.27 11.85 -11.14
N ALA A 18 9.43 13.17 -11.06
CA ALA A 18 8.65 14.00 -10.14
C ALA A 18 7.15 13.98 -10.46
N ARG A 19 6.78 14.12 -11.74
CA ARG A 19 5.37 14.16 -12.20
C ARG A 19 4.73 12.78 -12.22
N SER A 20 5.52 11.71 -12.34
CA SER A 20 5.01 10.33 -12.30
C SER A 20 4.73 9.83 -10.88
N ARG A 21 5.27 10.45 -9.83
CA ARG A 21 5.14 9.95 -8.45
C ARG A 21 3.71 9.50 -8.08
N TYR A 22 2.69 10.30 -8.40
CA TYR A 22 1.32 9.99 -8.01
C TYR A 22 0.65 8.86 -8.81
N LEU A 23 1.05 8.64 -10.07
CA LEU A 23 0.45 7.58 -10.87
C LEU A 23 0.88 6.19 -10.37
N LEU A 24 2.08 6.07 -9.80
CA LEU A 24 2.62 4.85 -9.21
C LEU A 24 1.81 4.35 -8.00
N PHE A 25 0.98 5.19 -7.39
CA PHE A 25 0.10 4.82 -6.27
C PHE A 25 -1.33 4.47 -6.68
N LYS A 26 -1.65 4.55 -7.98
CA LYS A 26 -2.99 4.28 -8.54
C LYS A 26 -2.96 3.00 -9.35
N SER A 27 -4.09 2.31 -9.43
CA SER A 27 -4.26 1.23 -10.40
C SER A 27 -4.35 1.77 -11.83
N PRO A 28 -3.94 1.00 -12.87
CA PRO A 28 -3.92 1.48 -14.25
C PRO A 28 -5.29 1.91 -14.79
N ASP A 29 -6.38 1.29 -14.30
CA ASP A 29 -7.76 1.65 -14.65
C ASP A 29 -8.17 3.05 -14.16
N LYS A 30 -7.43 3.61 -13.20
CA LYS A 30 -7.66 4.96 -12.64
C LYS A 30 -6.73 6.02 -13.21
N TRP A 31 -5.89 5.68 -14.19
CA TRP A 31 -5.03 6.65 -14.84
C TRP A 31 -5.79 7.48 -15.85
N THR A 32 -5.54 8.79 -15.84
CA THR A 32 -5.91 9.66 -16.97
C THR A 32 -5.11 9.28 -18.21
N GLU A 33 -5.56 9.70 -19.38
CA GLU A 33 -4.82 9.47 -20.63
C GLU A 33 -3.38 10.03 -20.57
N SER A 34 -3.22 11.23 -20.00
CA SER A 34 -1.91 11.85 -19.79
C SER A 34 -1.01 11.08 -18.82
N GLN A 35 -1.59 10.44 -17.80
CA GLN A 35 -0.84 9.56 -16.89
C GLN A 35 -0.43 8.27 -17.59
N ARG A 36 -1.29 7.71 -18.44
CA ARG A 36 -1.03 6.48 -19.19
C ARG A 36 0.14 6.66 -20.17
N LYS A 37 0.12 7.73 -20.98
CA LYS A 37 1.24 8.12 -21.86
C LYS A 37 2.53 8.36 -21.08
N ARG A 38 2.45 8.98 -19.89
CA ARG A 38 3.63 9.20 -19.04
C ARG A 38 4.16 7.90 -18.46
N ALA A 39 3.29 6.97 -18.05
CA ALA A 39 3.67 5.68 -17.51
C ALA A 39 4.41 4.82 -18.55
N GLU A 40 3.99 4.88 -19.81
CA GLU A 40 4.67 4.21 -20.94
C GLU A 40 6.14 4.66 -21.03
N VAL A 41 6.37 5.98 -21.13
CA VAL A 41 7.72 6.56 -21.18
C VAL A 41 8.52 6.24 -19.90
N LEU A 42 7.89 6.36 -18.73
CA LEU A 42 8.55 6.08 -17.44
C LEU A 42 9.05 4.64 -17.36
N PHE A 43 8.21 3.67 -17.71
CA PHE A 43 8.50 2.26 -17.57
C PHE A 43 9.42 1.71 -18.68
N GLU A 44 9.51 2.40 -19.81
CA GLU A 44 10.52 2.14 -20.83
C GLU A 44 11.92 2.57 -20.33
N ILE A 45 12.02 3.76 -19.74
CA ILE A 45 13.30 4.31 -19.28
C ILE A 45 13.76 3.67 -17.95
N TYR A 46 12.82 3.35 -17.06
CA TYR A 46 13.07 2.82 -15.72
C TYR A 46 12.32 1.48 -15.55
N PRO A 47 12.87 0.37 -16.09
CA PRO A 47 12.24 -0.94 -16.02
C PRO A 47 12.13 -1.49 -14.58
N ASP A 48 13.06 -1.10 -13.71
CA ASP A 48 13.03 -1.39 -12.27
C ASP A 48 11.79 -0.79 -11.58
N LEU A 49 11.42 0.45 -11.93
CA LEU A 49 10.18 1.07 -11.45
C LEU A 49 8.93 0.35 -11.96
N LYS A 50 8.96 -0.16 -13.20
CA LYS A 50 7.87 -0.96 -13.76
C LYS A 50 7.68 -2.25 -12.96
N GLU A 51 8.77 -2.91 -12.64
CA GLU A 51 8.76 -4.16 -11.86
C GLU A 51 8.26 -3.91 -10.44
N ALA A 52 8.81 -2.91 -9.73
CA ALA A 52 8.37 -2.53 -8.39
C ALA A 52 6.87 -2.15 -8.37
N TYR A 53 6.40 -1.40 -9.38
CA TYR A 53 5.00 -1.07 -9.54
C TYR A 53 4.14 -2.33 -9.76
N SER A 54 4.60 -3.26 -10.59
CA SER A 54 3.93 -4.54 -10.87
C SER A 54 3.81 -5.40 -9.61
N LEU A 55 4.86 -5.50 -8.79
CA LEU A 55 4.85 -6.22 -7.52
C LEU A 55 3.83 -5.61 -6.54
N THR A 56 3.85 -4.29 -6.39
CA THR A 56 2.90 -3.56 -5.54
C THR A 56 1.46 -3.75 -6.02
N HIS A 57 1.23 -3.59 -7.32
CA HIS A 57 -0.10 -3.70 -7.91
C HIS A 57 -0.62 -5.13 -7.87
N SER A 58 0.21 -6.13 -8.15
CA SER A 58 -0.19 -7.54 -8.07
C SER A 58 -0.57 -7.95 -6.64
N LEU A 59 0.16 -7.48 -5.62
CA LEU A 59 -0.23 -7.68 -4.22
C LEU A 59 -1.62 -7.07 -3.93
N ARG A 60 -1.85 -5.81 -4.36
CA ARG A 60 -3.17 -5.16 -4.24
C ARG A 60 -4.27 -6.00 -4.89
N MET A 61 -4.00 -6.57 -6.07
CA MET A 61 -4.96 -7.40 -6.78
C MET A 61 -5.28 -8.73 -6.09
N ILE A 62 -4.36 -9.28 -5.29
CA ILE A 62 -4.62 -10.46 -4.46
C ILE A 62 -5.67 -10.13 -3.40
N PHE A 63 -5.52 -9.01 -2.69
CA PHE A 63 -6.44 -8.60 -1.63
C PHE A 63 -7.74 -7.97 -2.13
N SER A 64 -7.77 -7.42 -3.34
CA SER A 64 -8.99 -6.84 -3.92
C SER A 64 -9.98 -7.91 -4.40
N LYS A 65 -9.50 -9.09 -4.80
CA LYS A 65 -10.36 -10.18 -5.26
C LYS A 65 -11.19 -10.74 -4.10
N ASN A 66 -12.44 -11.10 -4.40
CA ASN A 66 -13.25 -11.90 -3.50
C ASN A 66 -13.00 -13.37 -3.80
N THR A 67 -12.11 -13.99 -3.03
CA THR A 67 -11.66 -15.36 -3.26
C THR A 67 -11.55 -16.11 -1.94
N ILE A 68 -11.50 -17.45 -2.02
CA ILE A 68 -11.37 -18.32 -0.86
C ILE A 68 -9.91 -18.36 -0.36
N LYS A 69 -9.74 -18.71 0.91
CA LYS A 69 -8.45 -18.75 1.62
C LYS A 69 -7.37 -19.52 0.84
N ASP A 70 -7.69 -20.68 0.28
CA ASP A 70 -6.72 -21.51 -0.46
C ASP A 70 -6.27 -20.89 -1.79
N ALA A 71 -7.19 -20.24 -2.51
CA ALA A 71 -6.85 -19.53 -3.74
C ALA A 71 -5.99 -18.29 -3.46
N ALA A 72 -6.23 -17.60 -2.35
CA ALA A 72 -5.36 -16.53 -1.87
C ALA A 72 -3.97 -17.07 -1.47
N ARG A 73 -3.91 -18.23 -0.82
CA ARG A 73 -2.68 -18.94 -0.44
C ARG A 73 -1.77 -19.15 -1.65
N LEU A 74 -2.32 -19.76 -2.71
CA LEU A 74 -1.62 -19.97 -3.98
C LEU A 74 -1.18 -18.66 -4.65
N SER A 75 -2.03 -17.64 -4.61
CA SER A 75 -1.71 -16.34 -5.22
C SER A 75 -0.57 -15.62 -4.50
N LEU A 76 -0.53 -15.68 -3.16
CA LEU A 76 0.57 -15.16 -2.36
C LEU A 76 1.86 -15.94 -2.58
N ALA A 77 1.81 -17.27 -2.67
CA ALA A 77 2.98 -18.08 -3.00
C ALA A 77 3.63 -17.66 -4.33
N ARG A 78 2.81 -17.47 -5.38
CA ARG A 78 3.28 -16.96 -6.67
C ARG A 78 3.84 -15.54 -6.57
N TRP A 79 3.29 -14.71 -5.68
CA TRP A 79 3.78 -13.36 -5.47
C TRP A 79 5.14 -13.37 -4.75
N TYR A 80 5.34 -14.24 -3.76
CA TYR A 80 6.65 -14.39 -3.09
C TYR A 80 7.75 -14.79 -4.07
N ASN A 81 7.50 -15.73 -4.98
CA ASN A 81 8.47 -16.10 -6.01
C ASN A 81 8.87 -14.88 -6.88
N LYS A 82 7.88 -14.09 -7.31
CA LYS A 82 8.14 -12.86 -8.08
C LYS A 82 8.96 -11.82 -7.30
N VAL A 83 8.72 -11.72 -5.99
CA VAL A 83 9.49 -10.82 -5.13
C VAL A 83 10.93 -11.29 -5.02
N ASP A 84 11.16 -12.59 -4.81
CA ASP A 84 12.50 -13.18 -4.76
C ASP A 84 13.26 -12.97 -6.08
N ASP A 85 12.60 -13.30 -7.21
CA ASP A 85 13.15 -13.15 -8.57
C ASP A 85 13.54 -11.70 -8.90
N SER A 86 12.83 -10.70 -8.33
CA SER A 86 13.09 -9.28 -8.59
C SER A 86 14.37 -8.75 -7.96
N GLY A 87 14.91 -9.44 -6.95
CA GLY A 87 16.11 -9.00 -6.22
C GLY A 87 15.93 -7.74 -5.35
N PHE A 88 14.71 -7.18 -5.22
CA PHE A 88 14.48 -6.00 -4.41
C PHE A 88 14.47 -6.32 -2.92
N LYS A 89 15.56 -5.95 -2.22
CA LYS A 89 15.69 -6.12 -0.76
C LYS A 89 14.52 -5.55 0.04
N SER A 90 13.96 -4.41 -0.37
CA SER A 90 12.81 -3.78 0.29
C SER A 90 11.54 -4.64 0.19
N PHE A 91 11.29 -5.27 -0.96
CA PHE A 91 10.17 -6.19 -1.12
C PHE A 91 10.42 -7.51 -0.39
N ASN A 92 11.66 -8.00 -0.32
CA ASN A 92 11.99 -9.20 0.47
C ASN A 92 11.67 -9.01 1.96
N VAL A 93 11.93 -7.83 2.53
CA VAL A 93 11.54 -7.52 3.92
C VAL A 93 10.03 -7.57 4.09
N ILE A 94 9.27 -6.97 3.16
CA ILE A 94 7.79 -7.01 3.19
C ILE A 94 7.28 -8.45 3.06
N ALA A 95 7.87 -9.24 2.16
CA ALA A 95 7.51 -10.64 1.96
C ALA A 95 7.78 -11.46 3.22
N ALA A 96 8.93 -11.26 3.88
CA ALA A 96 9.26 -11.92 5.13
C ALA A 96 8.24 -11.61 6.23
N THR A 97 7.85 -10.34 6.40
CA THR A 97 6.81 -9.96 7.37
C THR A 97 5.45 -10.58 7.05
N LEU A 98 5.05 -10.61 5.78
CA LEU A 98 3.79 -11.26 5.38
C LEU A 98 3.82 -12.77 5.59
N TYR A 99 4.99 -13.39 5.42
CA TYR A 99 5.17 -14.82 5.64
C TYR A 99 5.18 -15.17 7.13
N GLU A 100 5.77 -14.34 7.98
CA GLU A 100 5.74 -14.51 9.44
C GLU A 100 4.31 -14.51 10.00
N HIS A 101 3.46 -13.62 9.48
CA HIS A 101 2.05 -13.49 9.89
C HIS A 101 1.07 -14.18 8.93
N TYR A 102 1.51 -15.21 8.20
CA TYR A 102 0.79 -15.73 7.04
C TYR A 102 -0.64 -16.20 7.34
N ASP A 103 -0.86 -16.94 8.43
CA ASP A 103 -2.19 -17.44 8.77
C ASP A 103 -3.16 -16.33 9.16
N GLU A 104 -2.67 -15.29 9.86
CA GLU A 104 -3.44 -14.09 10.23
C GLU A 104 -3.81 -13.28 8.99
N VAL A 105 -2.84 -13.06 8.09
CA VAL A 105 -3.05 -12.39 6.80
C VAL A 105 -4.10 -13.14 5.98
N LEU A 106 -4.05 -14.47 5.95
CA LEU A 106 -5.01 -15.27 5.19
C LEU A 106 -6.41 -15.27 5.81
N ASN A 107 -6.57 -15.02 7.11
CA ASN A 107 -7.87 -14.90 7.74
C ASN A 107 -8.68 -13.70 7.20
N PHE A 108 -8.02 -12.72 6.58
CA PHE A 108 -8.68 -11.69 5.78
C PHE A 108 -9.61 -12.29 4.71
N PHE A 109 -9.27 -13.42 4.09
CA PHE A 109 -10.08 -14.03 3.04
C PHE A 109 -11.28 -14.84 3.56
N VAL A 110 -11.40 -15.02 4.87
CA VAL A 110 -12.56 -15.68 5.49
C VAL A 110 -13.61 -14.64 5.84
N ASN A 111 -13.24 -13.67 6.69
CA ASN A 111 -14.18 -12.71 7.26
C ASN A 111 -14.12 -11.32 6.60
N ARG A 112 -13.07 -11.05 5.80
CA ARG A 112 -12.68 -9.71 5.32
C ARG A 112 -12.66 -8.64 6.41
N ALA A 113 -12.47 -9.07 7.66
CA ALA A 113 -12.31 -8.17 8.78
C ALA A 113 -11.04 -7.35 8.55
N THR A 114 -11.20 -6.04 8.50
CA THR A 114 -10.09 -5.10 8.40
C THR A 114 -9.84 -4.48 9.77
N ASN A 115 -8.60 -4.10 10.03
CA ASN A 115 -8.23 -3.37 11.23
C ASN A 115 -8.80 -1.93 11.27
N ALA A 116 -9.54 -1.50 10.24
CA ALA A 116 -10.06 -0.14 10.10
C ALA A 116 -10.94 0.28 11.28
N PHE A 117 -11.75 -0.62 11.83
CA PHE A 117 -12.54 -0.32 13.04
C PHE A 117 -11.65 -0.09 14.25
N ALA A 118 -10.64 -0.94 14.47
CA ALA A 118 -9.70 -0.79 15.57
C ALA A 118 -8.81 0.46 15.40
N GLU A 119 -8.41 0.80 14.18
CA GLU A 119 -7.67 2.03 13.87
C GLU A 119 -8.53 3.29 14.15
N SER A 120 -9.78 3.29 13.69
CA SER A 120 -10.75 4.34 13.99
C SER A 120 -10.98 4.49 15.50
N PHE A 121 -11.09 3.37 16.21
CA PHE A 121 -11.21 3.36 17.66
C PHE A 121 -9.95 3.91 18.36
N ASN A 122 -8.76 3.48 17.94
CA ASN A 122 -7.49 3.99 18.45
C ASN A 122 -7.33 5.50 18.20
N ALA A 123 -7.76 6.00 17.04
CA ALA A 123 -7.77 7.43 16.73
C ALA A 123 -8.71 8.20 17.66
N LYS A 124 -9.91 7.67 17.92
CA LYS A 124 -10.89 8.20 18.87
C LYS A 124 -10.33 8.27 20.31
N ILE A 125 -9.67 7.21 20.78
CA ILE A 125 -8.99 7.19 22.09
C ILE A 125 -7.90 8.26 22.17
N LYS A 126 -7.06 8.37 21.13
CA LYS A 126 -6.00 9.39 21.07
C LYS A 126 -6.58 10.80 21.13
N ALA A 127 -7.68 11.06 20.41
CA ALA A 127 -8.38 12.34 20.45
C ALA A 127 -8.96 12.65 21.84
N LEU A 128 -9.61 11.67 22.48
CA LEU A 128 -10.15 11.81 23.83
C LEU A 128 -9.03 12.12 24.84
N ARG A 129 -7.91 11.40 24.79
CA ARG A 129 -6.75 11.65 25.65
C ARG A 129 -6.17 13.06 25.43
N ALA A 130 -6.09 13.51 24.19
CA ALA A 130 -5.60 14.86 23.86
C ALA A 130 -6.52 15.95 24.41
N ALA A 131 -7.85 15.77 24.29
CA ALA A 131 -8.83 16.70 24.85
C ALA A 131 -8.74 16.83 26.38
N LEU A 132 -8.38 15.73 27.07
CA LEU A 132 -8.19 15.69 28.52
C LEU A 132 -6.81 16.15 28.98
N ARG A 133 -5.90 16.47 28.05
CA ARG A 133 -4.50 16.86 28.32
C ARG A 133 -3.74 15.85 29.19
N GLY A 134 -4.03 14.56 29.00
CA GLY A 134 -3.43 13.47 29.76
C GLY A 134 -4.47 12.61 30.49
N VAL A 135 -3.97 11.60 31.20
CA VAL A 135 -4.79 10.70 32.02
C VAL A 135 -4.15 10.61 33.39
N THR A 136 -4.81 11.20 34.39
CA THR A 136 -4.40 11.13 35.80
C THR A 136 -5.11 9.99 36.54
N ASP A 137 -6.39 9.75 36.23
CA ASP A 137 -7.17 8.64 36.76
C ASP A 137 -7.59 7.68 35.63
N ILE A 138 -6.99 6.49 35.63
CA ILE A 138 -7.24 5.44 34.64
C ILE A 138 -8.69 4.91 34.76
N LYS A 139 -9.22 4.74 35.98
CA LYS A 139 -10.57 4.21 36.18
C LYS A 139 -11.60 5.18 35.61
N PHE A 140 -11.45 6.46 35.89
CA PHE A 140 -12.32 7.50 35.36
C PHE A 140 -12.20 7.65 33.84
N PHE A 141 -10.98 7.53 33.29
CA PHE A 141 -10.76 7.53 31.84
C PHE A 141 -11.49 6.37 31.16
N LEU A 142 -11.36 5.14 31.68
CA LEU A 142 -12.06 3.97 31.15
C LEU A 142 -13.59 4.12 31.25
N PHE A 143 -14.10 4.68 32.36
CA PHE A 143 -15.52 5.01 32.49
C PHE A 143 -16.02 5.98 31.42
N ARG A 144 -15.27 7.05 31.12
CA ARG A 144 -15.66 8.00 30.05
C ARG A 144 -15.57 7.38 28.67
N LEU A 145 -14.56 6.56 28.44
CA LEU A 145 -14.34 5.88 27.16
C LEU A 145 -15.47 4.90 26.86
N THR A 146 -15.94 4.13 27.84
CA THR A 146 -17.10 3.25 27.67
C THR A 146 -18.40 4.04 27.50
N LYS A 147 -18.57 5.20 28.15
CA LYS A 147 -19.77 6.05 27.96
C LYS A 147 -19.86 6.72 26.59
N LEU A 148 -18.73 6.99 25.93
CA LEU A 148 -18.69 7.67 24.63
C LEU A 148 -18.81 6.73 23.43
N TYR A 149 -18.47 5.45 23.61
CA TYR A 149 -18.38 4.46 22.53
C TYR A 149 -19.15 3.16 22.81
N ALA A 150 -20.06 3.19 23.80
CA ALA A 150 -21.14 2.20 23.95
C ALA A 150 -22.25 2.43 22.92
#